data_AF-A0A7V9Z8V4-F1
#
_entry.id   AF-A0A7V9Z8V4-F1
#
_cell.length_a   1.000
_cell.length_b   1.000
_cell.length_c   1.000
_cell.angle_alpha   90.00
_cell.angle_beta   90.00
_cell.angle_gamma   90.00
#
_symmetry.space_group_name_H-M   'P 1'
#
loop_
_entity.id
_entity.type
_entity.pdbx_description
1 polymer ?
#
loop_
_entity_poly.entity_id
_entity_poly.type
_entity_poly.pdbx_seq_one_letter_code
_entity_poly.pdbx_strand_id
1 'polypeptide(L)'
;MDTFYYKPEDIQPSVWMKNIKIIKDTNGILADILDQSMALSYEPTMEEFELWRTKFFAYFHEAYRRVMRKEYYYALKCIDSLRLSMATAWYMEVGIQPNTFGDWAKYEGERSKLEAWQRSLLESWECGRNPLEMMNVMKRIVPEFKRGHNNLCHKLGIEESPEWVNGIIDMVI
;
A
#
# COMPACT_ATOMS: atom_id res chain seq x y z
N MET A 1 2.22 19.41 -15.80
CA MET A 1 3.04 18.47 -16.60
C MET A 1 4.26 18.21 -15.75
N ASP A 2 4.44 16.96 -15.33
CA ASP A 2 5.61 16.58 -14.54
C ASP A 2 6.63 16.01 -15.52
N THR A 3 7.86 16.53 -15.46
CA THR A 3 8.97 16.11 -16.31
C THR A 3 10.09 15.63 -15.42
N PHE A 4 10.51 14.38 -15.64
CA PHE A 4 11.58 13.74 -14.88
C PHE A 4 12.77 13.49 -15.82
N TYR A 5 13.98 13.67 -15.29
CA TYR A 5 15.23 13.49 -16.03
C TYR A 5 16.02 12.36 -15.39
N TYR A 6 16.39 11.38 -16.22
CA TYR A 6 17.15 10.20 -15.81
C TYR A 6 18.34 10.04 -16.74
N LYS A 7 19.42 9.46 -16.23
CA LYS A 7 20.45 8.92 -17.13
C LYS A 7 19.94 7.60 -17.72
N PRO A 8 20.44 7.18 -18.89
CA PRO A 8 20.06 5.88 -19.46
C PRO A 8 20.28 4.70 -18.50
N GLU A 9 21.36 4.74 -17.70
CA GLU A 9 21.69 3.72 -16.69
C GLU A 9 20.68 3.64 -15.53
N ASP A 10 19.92 4.70 -15.27
CA ASP A 10 18.90 4.74 -14.21
C ASP A 10 17.58 4.10 -14.66
N ILE A 11 17.39 3.90 -15.97
CA ILE A 11 16.15 3.35 -16.53
C ILE A 11 16.32 1.84 -16.68
N GLN A 12 15.66 1.10 -15.80
CA GLN A 12 15.69 -0.35 -15.78
C GLN A 12 14.32 -0.93 -16.20
N PRO A 13 14.30 -2.12 -16.82
CA PRO A 13 13.06 -2.83 -17.08
C PRO A 13 12.24 -3.02 -15.80
N SER A 14 10.94 -2.73 -15.88
CA SER A 14 10.03 -2.88 -14.74
C SER A 14 8.58 -2.97 -15.22
N VAL A 15 7.67 -3.45 -14.36
CA VAL A 15 6.24 -3.54 -14.72
C VAL A 15 5.61 -2.16 -15.01
N TRP A 16 6.17 -1.07 -14.48
CA TRP A 16 5.75 0.29 -14.82
C TRP A 16 6.10 0.67 -16.26
N MET A 17 7.23 0.17 -16.77
CA MET A 17 7.70 0.48 -18.12
C MET A 17 6.84 -0.18 -19.21
N LYS A 18 5.98 -1.14 -18.88
CA LYS A 18 5.02 -1.74 -19.82
C LYS A 18 4.05 -0.74 -20.46
N ASN A 19 3.81 0.40 -19.81
CA ASN A 19 2.79 1.37 -20.23
C ASN A 19 3.39 2.67 -20.78
N ILE A 20 4.68 2.69 -21.13
CA ILE A 20 5.31 3.89 -21.69
C ILE A 20 4.96 4.06 -23.16
N LYS A 21 4.89 5.33 -23.60
CA LYS A 21 4.80 5.69 -25.01
C LYS A 21 6.13 6.33 -25.42
N ILE A 22 6.88 5.65 -26.29
CA ILE A 22 8.16 6.14 -26.80
C ILE A 22 7.88 7.22 -27.86
N ILE A 23 8.30 8.46 -27.57
CA ILE A 23 8.17 9.59 -28.52
C ILE A 23 9.41 9.72 -29.40
N LYS A 24 10.60 9.46 -28.84
CA LYS A 24 11.88 9.47 -29.54
C LYS A 24 12.84 8.50 -28.85
N ASP A 25 13.47 7.64 -29.63
CA ASP A 25 14.50 6.71 -29.17
C ASP A 25 15.51 6.51 -30.30
N THR A 26 16.69 7.11 -30.18
CA THR A 26 17.69 7.16 -31.27
C THR A 26 18.62 5.95 -31.31
N ASN A 27 18.74 5.21 -30.21
CA ASN A 27 19.67 4.09 -30.07
C ASN A 27 18.99 2.79 -29.64
N GLY A 28 17.66 2.78 -29.53
CA GLY A 28 16.86 1.58 -29.24
C GLY A 28 16.79 1.22 -27.75
N ILE A 29 17.39 2.02 -26.86
CA ILE A 29 17.46 1.69 -25.43
C ILE A 29 16.06 1.59 -24.81
N LEU A 30 15.14 2.49 -25.16
CA LEU A 30 13.79 2.48 -24.59
C LEU A 30 12.95 1.36 -25.19
N ALA A 31 13.14 1.04 -26.47
CA ALA A 31 12.51 -0.10 -27.11
C ALA A 31 12.93 -1.42 -26.44
N ASP A 32 14.24 -1.61 -26.23
CA ASP A 32 14.77 -2.79 -25.56
C ASP A 32 14.26 -2.92 -24.11
N ILE A 33 14.20 -1.79 -23.37
CA ILE A 33 13.64 -1.76 -22.02
C ILE A 33 12.16 -2.11 -22.03
N LEU A 34 11.38 -1.58 -22.96
CA LEU A 34 9.95 -1.90 -23.10
C LEU A 34 9.76 -3.39 -23.38
N ASP A 35 10.50 -3.96 -24.33
CA ASP A 35 10.42 -5.37 -24.70
C ASP A 35 10.78 -6.28 -23.51
N GLN A 36 11.87 -5.99 -22.80
CA GLN A 36 12.24 -6.70 -21.57
C GLN A 36 11.16 -6.56 -20.50
N SER A 37 10.58 -5.36 -20.36
CA SER A 37 9.56 -5.08 -19.37
C SER A 37 8.26 -5.85 -19.62
N MET A 38 7.89 -6.09 -20.88
CA MET A 38 6.67 -6.82 -21.23
C MET A 38 6.63 -8.24 -20.65
N ALA A 39 7.79 -8.88 -20.51
CA ALA A 39 7.94 -10.22 -19.94
C ALA A 39 7.86 -10.26 -18.40
N LEU A 40 7.98 -9.13 -17.71
CA LEU A 40 8.03 -9.10 -16.24
C LEU A 40 6.64 -9.20 -15.62
N SER A 41 6.49 -9.94 -14.52
CA SER A 41 5.31 -9.88 -13.65
C SER A 41 5.71 -9.40 -12.27
N TYR A 42 4.78 -8.75 -11.56
CA TYR A 42 5.02 -8.35 -10.19
C TYR A 42 4.69 -9.51 -9.25
N GLU A 43 5.60 -9.80 -8.34
CA GLU A 43 5.37 -10.61 -7.16
C GLU A 43 5.91 -9.85 -5.95
N PRO A 44 5.21 -9.84 -4.82
CA PRO A 44 5.69 -9.16 -3.64
C PRO A 44 6.99 -9.80 -3.15
N THR A 45 7.92 -8.96 -2.71
CA THR A 45 9.15 -9.41 -2.08
C THR A 45 9.00 -9.47 -0.56
N MET A 46 9.87 -10.24 0.10
CA MET A 46 9.95 -10.25 1.56
C MET A 46 10.23 -8.85 2.13
N GLU A 47 11.07 -8.07 1.47
CA GLU A 47 11.39 -6.70 1.89
C GLU A 47 10.16 -5.78 1.82
N GLU A 48 9.40 -5.83 0.73
CA GLU A 48 8.16 -5.06 0.58
C GLU A 48 7.12 -5.44 1.64
N PHE A 49 6.95 -6.74 1.89
CA PHE A 49 6.05 -7.24 2.92
C PHE A 49 6.44 -6.76 4.32
N GLU A 50 7.72 -6.88 4.70
CA GLU A 50 8.21 -6.41 5.99
C GLU A 50 8.08 -4.90 6.16
N LEU A 51 8.37 -4.14 5.10
CA LEU A 51 8.21 -2.69 5.10
C LEU A 51 6.73 -2.30 5.27
N TRP A 52 5.82 -2.95 4.54
CA TRP A 52 4.38 -2.74 4.64
C TRP A 52 3.87 -3.03 6.05
N ARG A 53 4.22 -4.20 6.59
CA ARG A 53 3.83 -4.67 7.93
C ARG A 53 4.33 -3.73 9.03
N THR A 54 5.60 -3.35 8.96
CA THR A 54 6.23 -2.42 9.91
C THR A 54 5.56 -1.04 9.86
N LYS A 55 5.27 -0.53 8.66
CA LYS A 55 4.57 0.75 8.51
C LYS A 55 3.16 0.70 9.07
N PHE A 56 2.41 -0.38 8.81
CA PHE A 56 1.08 -0.56 9.39
C PHE A 56 1.13 -0.44 10.92
N PHE A 57 1.98 -1.23 11.59
CA PHE A 57 2.08 -1.19 13.05
C PHE A 57 2.50 0.17 13.58
N ALA A 58 3.47 0.82 12.93
CA ALA A 58 3.92 2.15 13.31
C ALA A 58 2.79 3.18 13.24
N TYR A 59 2.04 3.24 12.13
CA TYR A 59 0.91 4.15 11.99
C TYR A 59 -0.26 3.80 12.90
N PHE A 60 -0.48 2.53 13.19
CA PHE A 60 -1.56 2.07 14.07
C PHE A 60 -1.33 2.55 15.50
N HIS A 61 -0.13 2.30 16.04
CA HIS A 61 0.27 2.78 17.36
C HIS A 61 0.37 4.30 17.43
N GLU A 62 0.84 4.94 16.36
CA GLU A 62 0.90 6.40 16.29
C GLU A 62 -0.51 7.01 16.28
N ALA A 63 -1.44 6.49 15.48
CA ALA A 63 -2.82 6.97 15.45
C ALA A 63 -3.44 6.95 16.86
N TYR A 64 -3.32 5.82 17.57
CA TYR A 64 -3.81 5.71 18.96
C TYR A 64 -3.21 6.78 19.87
N ARG A 65 -1.87 6.91 19.88
CA ARG A 65 -1.17 7.90 20.72
C ARG A 65 -1.61 9.33 20.40
N ARG A 66 -1.85 9.64 19.12
CA ARG A 66 -2.29 10.97 18.68
C ARG A 66 -3.74 11.24 19.04
N VAL A 67 -4.62 10.25 19.00
CA VAL A 67 -5.98 10.35 19.54
C VAL A 67 -5.93 10.67 21.04
N MET A 68 -5.15 9.92 21.82
CA MET A 68 -5.02 10.13 23.27
C MET A 68 -4.45 11.52 23.62
N ARG A 69 -3.53 12.03 22.80
CA ARG A 69 -2.94 13.38 22.96
C ARG A 69 -3.80 14.51 22.40
N LYS A 70 -4.96 14.21 21.84
CA LYS A 70 -5.87 15.18 21.19
C LYS A 70 -5.26 15.87 19.97
N GLU A 71 -4.27 15.26 19.32
CA GLU A 71 -3.62 15.73 18.10
C GLU A 71 -4.35 15.20 16.84
N TYR A 72 -5.61 15.59 16.68
CA TYR A 72 -6.54 14.92 15.77
C TYR A 72 -6.17 14.96 14.28
N TYR A 73 -5.55 16.04 13.79
CA TYR A 73 -5.09 16.06 12.38
C TYR A 73 -3.95 15.09 12.14
N TYR A 74 -3.08 14.89 13.14
CA TYR A 74 -2.05 13.87 13.05
C TYR A 74 -2.69 12.47 13.13
N ALA A 75 -3.64 12.25 14.05
CA ALA A 75 -4.38 11.00 14.09
C ALA A 75 -5.05 10.67 12.75
N LEU A 76 -5.74 11.64 12.12
CA LEU A 76 -6.32 11.48 10.79
C LEU A 76 -5.28 11.10 9.73
N LYS A 77 -4.15 11.80 9.69
CA LYS A 77 -3.04 11.46 8.77
C LYS A 77 -2.55 10.03 8.98
N CYS A 78 -2.45 9.57 10.23
CA CYS A 78 -2.07 8.19 10.52
C CYS A 78 -3.14 7.20 10.06
N ILE A 79 -4.43 7.51 10.24
CA ILE A 79 -5.54 6.68 9.77
C ILE A 79 -5.56 6.63 8.24
N ASP A 80 -5.27 7.73 7.54
CA ASP A 80 -5.10 7.73 6.09
C ASP A 80 -3.97 6.79 5.65
N SER A 81 -2.84 6.78 6.37
CA SER A 81 -1.77 5.80 6.13
C SER A 81 -2.22 4.35 6.37
N LEU A 82 -3.12 4.09 7.33
CA LEU A 82 -3.68 2.75 7.54
C LEU A 82 -4.59 2.35 6.39
N ARG A 83 -5.45 3.27 5.90
CA ARG A 83 -6.30 3.03 4.71
C ARG A 83 -5.43 2.74 3.48
N LEU A 84 -4.37 3.51 3.27
CA LEU A 84 -3.42 3.27 2.18
C LEU A 84 -2.73 1.93 2.30
N SER A 85 -2.34 1.55 3.53
CA SER A 85 -1.73 0.25 3.79
C SER A 85 -2.64 -0.91 3.36
N MET A 86 -3.96 -0.79 3.50
CA MET A 86 -4.90 -1.81 3.00
C MET A 86 -4.93 -1.86 1.47
N ALA A 87 -4.96 -0.71 0.80
CA ALA A 87 -4.89 -0.64 -0.66
C ALA A 87 -3.57 -1.22 -1.21
N THR A 88 -2.44 -0.95 -0.55
CA THR A 88 -1.14 -1.56 -0.86
C THR A 88 -1.22 -3.08 -0.74
N ALA A 89 -1.78 -3.61 0.36
CA ALA A 89 -1.91 -5.05 0.57
C ALA A 89 -2.75 -5.71 -0.52
N TRP A 90 -3.90 -5.14 -0.86
CA TRP A 90 -4.78 -5.64 -1.90
C TRP A 90 -4.11 -5.74 -3.26
N TYR A 91 -3.30 -4.75 -3.63
CA TYR A 91 -2.53 -4.79 -4.87
C TYR A 91 -1.48 -5.91 -4.83
N MET A 92 -0.75 -6.04 -3.71
CA MET A 92 0.23 -7.12 -3.54
C MET A 92 -0.41 -8.52 -3.63
N GLU A 93 -1.57 -8.71 -3.02
CA GLU A 93 -2.33 -9.97 -3.04
C GLU A 93 -2.62 -10.44 -4.47
N VAL A 94 -3.05 -9.53 -5.34
CA VAL A 94 -3.43 -9.85 -6.73
C VAL A 94 -2.28 -9.72 -7.74
N GLY A 95 -1.04 -9.53 -7.28
CA GLY A 95 0.13 -9.44 -8.17
C GLY A 95 0.19 -8.14 -8.97
N ILE A 96 -0.37 -7.06 -8.44
CA ILE A 96 -0.22 -5.71 -8.99
C ILE A 96 0.79 -4.96 -8.12
N GLN A 97 1.79 -4.34 -8.75
CA GLN A 97 2.76 -3.55 -7.98
C GLN A 97 2.05 -2.35 -7.33
N PRO A 98 2.10 -2.21 -5.99
CA PRO A 98 1.55 -1.05 -5.32
C PRO A 98 2.39 0.19 -5.58
N ASN A 99 1.78 1.37 -5.44
CA ASN A 99 2.54 2.62 -5.40
C ASN A 99 3.45 2.69 -4.16
N THR A 100 4.44 3.59 -4.21
CA THR A 100 5.23 3.98 -3.04
C THR A 100 4.32 4.43 -1.90
N PHE A 101 4.65 4.03 -0.68
CA PHE A 101 3.86 4.40 0.50
C PHE A 101 3.75 5.92 0.65
N GLY A 102 2.51 6.41 0.76
CA GLY A 102 2.15 7.83 0.76
C GLY A 102 1.50 8.31 -0.55
N ASP A 103 1.58 7.53 -1.63
CA ASP A 103 1.01 7.88 -2.93
C ASP A 103 -0.35 7.20 -3.17
N TRP A 104 -1.42 8.01 -3.18
CA TRP A 104 -2.80 7.59 -3.45
C TRP A 104 -3.16 7.50 -4.93
N ALA A 105 -2.25 7.84 -5.85
CA ALA A 105 -2.55 7.94 -7.26
C ALA A 105 -3.15 6.64 -7.81
N LYS A 106 -4.33 6.74 -8.43
CA LYS A 106 -5.02 5.62 -9.08
C LYS A 106 -5.40 4.47 -8.12
N TYR A 107 -5.43 4.68 -6.81
CA TYR A 107 -6.16 3.77 -5.90
C TYR A 107 -7.66 4.09 -5.86
N GLU A 108 -8.01 5.32 -6.20
CA GLU A 108 -9.40 5.81 -6.29
C GLU A 108 -9.77 6.19 -7.72
N GLY A 109 -11.07 6.41 -7.95
CA GLY A 109 -11.62 6.81 -9.24
C GLY A 109 -11.59 5.70 -10.30
N GLU A 110 -11.84 6.08 -11.56
CA GLU A 110 -12.00 5.15 -12.69
C GLU A 110 -10.74 4.34 -13.02
N ARG A 111 -9.56 4.84 -12.62
CA ARG A 111 -8.28 4.18 -12.88
C ARG A 111 -7.90 3.16 -11.81
N SER A 112 -8.70 3.06 -10.75
CA SER A 112 -8.49 2.11 -9.68
C SER A 112 -8.53 0.67 -10.17
N LYS A 113 -7.64 -0.15 -9.62
CA LYS A 113 -7.68 -1.62 -9.77
C LYS A 113 -8.32 -2.30 -8.56
N LEU A 114 -8.85 -1.52 -7.61
CA LEU A 114 -9.59 -2.05 -6.48
C LEU A 114 -10.96 -2.55 -6.90
N GLU A 115 -11.33 -3.69 -6.34
CA GLU A 115 -12.65 -4.28 -6.47
C GLU A 115 -13.73 -3.37 -5.87
N ALA A 116 -14.99 -3.58 -6.25
CA ALA A 116 -16.11 -2.81 -5.72
C ALA A 116 -16.19 -2.88 -4.19
N TRP A 117 -16.03 -4.08 -3.61
CA TRP A 117 -16.08 -4.27 -2.17
C TRP A 117 -14.90 -3.62 -1.42
N GLN A 118 -13.71 -3.57 -2.02
CA GLN A 118 -12.52 -2.91 -1.45
C GLN A 118 -12.75 -1.40 -1.35
N ARG A 119 -13.32 -0.81 -2.41
CA ARG A 119 -13.69 0.61 -2.43
C ARG A 119 -14.77 0.93 -1.42
N SER A 120 -15.84 0.13 -1.36
CA SER A 120 -16.89 0.29 -0.36
C SER A 120 -16.35 0.12 1.07
N LEU A 121 -15.38 -0.76 1.29
CA LEU A 121 -14.76 -0.95 2.59
C LEU A 121 -13.92 0.28 3.00
N LEU A 122 -13.12 0.84 2.08
CA LEU A 122 -12.38 2.09 2.30
C LEU A 122 -13.31 3.26 2.65
N GLU A 123 -14.38 3.43 1.88
CA GLU A 123 -15.40 4.46 2.11
C GLU A 123 -16.04 4.29 3.49
N SER A 124 -16.35 3.05 3.87
CA SER A 124 -16.95 2.77 5.19
C SER A 124 -16.03 3.09 6.37
N TRP A 125 -14.74 3.32 6.13
CA TRP A 125 -13.75 3.71 7.13
C TRP A 125 -13.56 5.22 7.22
N GLU A 126 -14.36 6.04 6.55
CA GLU A 126 -14.34 7.50 6.74
C GLU A 126 -14.60 7.86 8.22
N CYS A 127 -13.88 8.86 8.73
CA CYS A 127 -14.12 9.42 10.06
C CYS A 127 -13.71 10.89 10.14
N GLY A 128 -14.42 11.65 10.97
CA GLY A 128 -14.11 13.05 11.23
C GLY A 128 -13.11 13.25 12.37
N ARG A 129 -13.02 14.49 12.87
CA ARG A 129 -12.20 14.86 14.04
C ARG A 129 -12.85 14.43 15.36
N ASN A 130 -13.29 13.18 15.43
CA ASN A 130 -13.96 12.60 16.58
C ASN A 130 -13.15 11.40 17.12
N PRO A 131 -12.67 11.42 18.38
CA PRO A 131 -11.88 10.33 18.95
C PRO A 131 -12.57 8.96 18.89
N LEU A 132 -13.88 8.90 19.13
CA LEU A 132 -14.62 7.64 19.12
C LEU A 132 -14.70 7.06 17.70
N GLU A 133 -14.98 7.90 16.71
CA GLU A 133 -14.97 7.49 15.30
C GLU A 133 -13.60 6.99 14.85
N MET A 134 -12.53 7.73 15.19
CA MET A 134 -11.15 7.34 14.89
C MET A 134 -10.81 5.97 15.48
N MET A 135 -11.10 5.76 16.76
CA MET A 135 -10.84 4.48 17.43
C MET A 135 -11.68 3.34 16.82
N ASN A 136 -12.93 3.62 16.42
CA ASN A 136 -13.79 2.65 15.75
C ASN A 136 -13.27 2.27 14.37
N VAL A 137 -12.78 3.24 13.59
CA VAL A 137 -12.16 2.97 12.29
C VAL A 137 -10.91 2.11 12.46
N MET A 138 -10.03 2.46 13.41
CA MET A 138 -8.84 1.65 13.69
C MET A 138 -9.22 0.19 14.03
N LYS A 139 -10.22 -0.02 14.89
CA LYS A 139 -10.77 -1.35 15.20
C LYS A 139 -11.27 -2.09 13.96
N ARG A 140 -11.95 -1.39 13.05
CA ARG A 140 -12.55 -1.97 11.84
C ARG A 140 -11.52 -2.29 10.75
N ILE A 141 -10.35 -1.65 10.76
CA ILE A 141 -9.25 -1.96 9.84
C ILE A 141 -8.53 -3.26 10.26
N VAL A 142 -8.44 -3.55 11.56
CA VAL A 142 -7.68 -4.71 12.10
C VAL A 142 -8.05 -6.05 11.46
N PRO A 143 -9.33 -6.45 11.32
CA PRO A 143 -9.68 -7.71 10.68
C PRO A 143 -9.16 -7.81 9.24
N GLU A 144 -9.21 -6.71 8.50
CA GLU A 144 -8.76 -6.66 7.12
C GLU A 144 -7.22 -6.70 7.01
N PHE A 145 -6.51 -6.04 7.93
CA PHE A 145 -5.06 -6.17 8.03
C PHE A 145 -4.66 -7.62 8.32
N LYS A 146 -5.32 -8.30 9.26
CA LYS A 146 -5.03 -9.71 9.59
C LYS A 146 -5.27 -10.62 8.39
N ARG A 147 -6.37 -10.42 7.65
CA ARG A 147 -6.67 -11.14 6.41
C ARG A 147 -5.57 -10.95 5.37
N GLY A 148 -5.19 -9.68 5.10
CA GLY A 148 -4.15 -9.36 4.14
C GLY A 148 -2.78 -9.88 4.55
N HIS A 149 -2.43 -9.79 5.83
CA HIS A 149 -1.18 -10.32 6.39
C HIS A 149 -1.08 -11.84 6.18
N ASN A 150 -2.13 -12.59 6.53
CA ASN A 150 -2.18 -14.04 6.33
C ASN A 150 -1.96 -14.41 4.85
N ASN A 151 -2.72 -13.79 3.95
CA ASN A 151 -2.63 -14.08 2.53
C ASN A 151 -1.23 -13.80 1.96
N LEU A 152 -0.59 -12.71 2.39
CA LEU A 152 0.76 -12.38 1.97
C LEU A 152 1.81 -13.33 2.57
N CYS A 153 1.66 -13.74 3.84
CA CYS A 153 2.49 -14.80 4.43
C CYS A 153 2.40 -16.09 3.61
N HIS A 154 1.18 -16.53 3.27
CA HIS A 154 0.97 -17.71 2.44
C HIS A 154 1.60 -17.56 1.05
N LYS A 155 1.44 -16.40 0.41
CA LYS A 155 2.01 -16.12 -0.92
C LYS A 155 3.54 -16.15 -0.91
N LEU A 156 4.16 -15.70 0.18
CA LEU A 156 5.61 -15.66 0.35
C LEU A 156 6.20 -16.95 0.95
N GLY A 157 5.36 -17.91 1.35
CA GLY A 157 5.80 -19.14 2.00
C GLY A 157 6.39 -18.91 3.40
N ILE A 158 5.89 -17.90 4.12
CA ILE A 158 6.36 -17.54 5.47
C ILE A 158 5.33 -18.03 6.49
N GLU A 159 5.81 -18.52 7.63
CA GLU A 159 4.96 -18.88 8.75
C GLU A 159 4.22 -17.63 9.28
N GLU A 160 2.88 -17.67 9.27
CA GLU A 160 2.09 -16.67 9.95
C GLU A 160 2.32 -16.81 11.47
N SER A 161 2.57 -15.72 12.18
CA SER A 161 2.59 -15.69 13.66
C SER A 161 1.41 -14.87 14.19
N PRO A 162 0.17 -15.40 14.19
CA PRO A 162 -1.02 -14.65 14.60
C PRO A 162 -0.93 -14.12 16.02
N GLU A 163 -0.35 -14.88 16.94
CA GLU A 163 -0.19 -14.50 18.36
C GLU A 163 0.68 -13.26 18.50
N TRP A 164 1.75 -13.18 17.70
CA TRP A 164 2.63 -12.01 17.68
C TRP A 164 1.92 -10.79 17.09
N VAL A 165 1.18 -10.97 15.98
CA VAL A 165 0.38 -9.89 15.37
C VAL A 165 -0.68 -9.38 16.35
N ASN A 166 -1.41 -10.29 17.00
CA ASN A 166 -2.40 -9.96 18.03
C ASN A 166 -1.75 -9.22 19.19
N GLY A 167 -0.62 -9.73 19.71
CA GLY A 167 0.11 -9.11 20.80
C GLY A 167 0.52 -7.67 20.52
N ILE A 168 0.88 -7.31 19.27
CA ILE A 168 1.20 -5.93 18.89
C ILE A 168 -0.06 -5.06 18.82
N ILE A 169 -1.16 -5.59 18.29
CA ILE A 169 -2.41 -4.85 18.11
C ILE A 169 -3.09 -4.57 19.46
N ASP A 170 -3.13 -5.58 20.34
CA ASP A 170 -3.82 -5.55 21.64
C ASP A 170 -3.13 -4.60 22.64
N MET A 171 -1.92 -4.10 22.34
CA MET A 171 -1.27 -3.06 23.13
C MET A 171 -1.99 -1.70 23.10
N VAL A 172 -2.85 -1.46 22.11
CA VAL A 172 -3.48 -0.14 21.89
C VAL A 172 -4.99 -0.18 21.68
N ILE A 173 -5.59 -1.35 21.42
CA ILE A 173 -7.02 -1.51 21.15
C ILE A 173 -7.61 -2.69 21.88
#